data_AF-A0A0F2L853-F1
#
_entry.id   AF-A0A0F2L853-F1
#
_cell.length_a   1.000
_cell.length_b   1.000
_cell.length_c   1.000
_cell.angle_alpha   90.00
_cell.angle_beta   90.00
_cell.angle_gamma   90.00
#
_symmetry.space_group_name_H-M   'P 1'
#
loop_
_entity.id
_entity.type
_entity.pdbx_description
1 polymer ?
#
loop_
_entity_poly.entity_id
_entity_poly.type
_entity_poly.pdbx_seq_one_letter_code
_entity_poly.pdbx_strand_id
1 'polypeptide(L)'
;EARTFYATAALYRRVESQEDVEDSKIVGYTPFFDIDTKIDKWEFAVEAAEAIISALEKEGVYKSVYALWSGEGIHVRINERALPPGEPVKTAQAVVRYVLSKTRGELEELARRSGGALKVEDLIDPKRVFTAPLSLHRELDYAAVCIPLNELRSFSPDWARPTSLKHDAGCYARYEPGEAEALAKKALAEYAPARATVAAERAPAPKAEIPRFQVMALLQAARYYVLYGDLDKAKSFGLNRAIFYAWAKHYGGGRAGARGSAVATATGEAGGGKKFVEVAGERVQIDEETGLFAMGGKPQRPADYDREVVWKIDSIYPYQRVWEAAVDYVSSFPREVLESQSRFYRRVYEPVRDSFLRDVVLGRRKSYFNQDSSWRFSTYMRT
;
A
#
# COMPACT_ATOMS: atom_id res chain seq x y z
N GLU A 1 -9.21 -31.53 -10.01
CA GLU A 1 -10.35 -30.77 -10.57
C GLU A 1 -10.27 -29.31 -10.11
N ALA A 2 -10.87 -28.37 -10.85
CA ALA A 2 -10.92 -26.98 -10.43
C ALA A 2 -11.79 -26.82 -9.17
N ARG A 3 -11.25 -26.23 -8.10
CA ARG A 3 -12.00 -25.98 -6.85
C ARG A 3 -12.68 -24.61 -6.85
N THR A 4 -11.95 -23.59 -7.26
CA THR A 4 -12.38 -22.19 -7.17
C THR A 4 -12.58 -21.61 -8.55
N PHE A 5 -13.74 -20.99 -8.78
CA PHE A 5 -14.04 -20.25 -9.99
C PHE A 5 -14.04 -18.76 -9.67
N TYR A 6 -13.61 -17.96 -10.63
CA TYR A 6 -13.53 -16.52 -10.50
C TYR A 6 -14.35 -15.83 -11.58
N ALA A 7 -14.90 -14.67 -11.26
CA ALA A 7 -15.59 -13.79 -12.19
C ALA A 7 -14.95 -12.39 -12.16
N THR A 8 -14.96 -11.69 -13.29
CA THR A 8 -14.43 -10.32 -13.37
C THR A 8 -15.30 -9.37 -12.57
N ALA A 9 -14.66 -8.38 -11.94
CA ALA A 9 -15.34 -7.25 -11.32
C ALA A 9 -15.93 -6.27 -12.35
N ALA A 10 -15.26 -6.19 -13.50
CA ALA A 10 -15.67 -5.42 -14.65
C ALA A 10 -16.70 -6.18 -15.48
N LEU A 11 -17.64 -5.43 -16.06
CA LEU A 11 -18.57 -5.92 -17.06
C LEU A 11 -18.11 -5.49 -18.44
N TYR A 12 -18.16 -6.44 -19.37
CA TYR A 12 -17.86 -6.26 -20.78
C TYR A 12 -19.09 -6.62 -21.59
N ARG A 13 -19.25 -6.03 -22.78
CA ARG A 13 -20.35 -6.41 -23.69
C ARG A 13 -20.16 -7.80 -24.28
N ARG A 14 -18.91 -8.26 -24.37
CA ARG A 14 -18.48 -9.52 -24.94
C ARG A 14 -17.21 -9.97 -24.21
N VAL A 15 -16.96 -11.28 -24.16
CA VAL A 15 -15.79 -11.89 -23.51
C VAL A 15 -15.32 -13.13 -24.29
N GLU A 16 -15.19 -13.02 -25.62
CA GLU A 16 -14.82 -14.15 -26.49
C GLU A 16 -13.35 -14.13 -26.91
N SER A 17 -12.70 -12.97 -26.82
CA SER A 17 -11.30 -12.75 -27.20
C SER A 17 -10.60 -11.79 -26.24
N GLN A 18 -9.27 -11.71 -26.33
CA GLN A 18 -8.47 -10.81 -25.50
C GLN A 18 -8.78 -9.32 -25.78
N GLU A 19 -9.16 -8.98 -27.01
CA GLU A 19 -9.55 -7.61 -27.41
C GLU A 19 -10.87 -7.17 -26.77
N ASP A 20 -11.74 -8.13 -26.45
CA ASP A 20 -13.04 -7.83 -25.81
C ASP A 20 -12.89 -7.40 -24.34
N VAL A 21 -11.77 -7.77 -23.70
CA VAL A 21 -11.50 -7.56 -22.26
C VAL A 21 -10.44 -6.49 -22.00
N GLU A 22 -10.23 -5.58 -22.94
CA GLU A 22 -9.41 -4.38 -22.71
C GLU A 22 -10.10 -3.42 -21.73
N ASP A 23 -9.31 -2.72 -20.91
CA ASP A 23 -9.81 -1.75 -19.91
C ASP A 23 -10.73 -0.67 -20.54
N SER A 24 -10.49 -0.32 -21.81
CA SER A 24 -11.29 0.64 -22.58
C SER A 24 -12.70 0.15 -22.92
N LYS A 25 -12.96 -1.16 -22.79
CA LYS A 25 -14.22 -1.83 -23.13
C LYS A 25 -15.11 -2.08 -21.91
N ILE A 26 -14.65 -1.70 -20.72
CA ILE A 26 -15.41 -1.83 -19.47
C ILE A 26 -16.67 -0.95 -19.55
N VAL A 27 -17.85 -1.57 -19.47
CA VAL A 27 -19.15 -0.88 -19.51
C VAL A 27 -19.82 -0.75 -18.14
N GLY A 28 -19.32 -1.46 -17.14
CA GLY A 28 -19.78 -1.43 -15.76
C GLY A 28 -18.72 -2.01 -14.84
N TYR A 29 -18.78 -1.70 -13.55
CA TYR A 29 -17.85 -2.25 -12.57
C TYR A 29 -18.56 -2.39 -11.23
N THR A 30 -18.52 -3.57 -10.62
CA THR A 30 -19.14 -3.85 -9.32
C THR A 30 -18.22 -3.32 -8.21
N PRO A 31 -18.56 -2.23 -7.49
CA PRO A 31 -17.78 -1.78 -6.34
C PRO A 31 -17.87 -2.81 -5.23
N PHE A 32 -16.76 -3.03 -4.54
CA PHE A 32 -16.70 -3.97 -3.44
C PHE A 32 -15.71 -3.52 -2.37
N PHE A 33 -15.95 -4.00 -1.16
CA PHE A 33 -15.12 -3.82 0.02
C PHE A 33 -14.60 -5.18 0.41
N ASP A 34 -13.29 -5.38 0.33
CA ASP A 34 -12.64 -6.66 0.65
C ASP A 34 -12.32 -6.67 2.15
N ILE A 35 -13.06 -7.46 2.93
CA ILE A 35 -12.89 -7.58 4.37
C ILE A 35 -12.26 -8.93 4.68
N ASP A 36 -10.95 -8.93 4.83
CA ASP A 36 -10.18 -10.13 5.14
C ASP A 36 -10.06 -10.31 6.65
N THR A 37 -10.16 -11.55 7.10
CA THR A 37 -9.93 -11.93 8.49
C THR A 37 -9.32 -13.34 8.56
N LYS A 38 -9.23 -13.89 9.77
CA LYS A 38 -9.01 -15.32 9.98
C LYS A 38 -10.33 -15.98 10.34
N ILE A 39 -10.49 -17.25 9.98
CA ILE A 39 -11.73 -17.99 10.24
C ILE A 39 -12.07 -18.08 11.73
N ASP A 40 -11.10 -18.05 12.64
CA ASP A 40 -11.30 -18.05 14.10
C ASP A 40 -11.66 -16.66 14.66
N LYS A 41 -11.75 -15.66 13.79
CA LYS A 41 -12.06 -14.25 14.07
C LYS A 41 -13.06 -13.69 13.06
N TRP A 42 -13.94 -14.55 12.54
CA TRP A 42 -14.90 -14.23 11.50
C TRP A 42 -15.92 -13.17 11.96
N GLU A 43 -16.21 -13.10 13.26
CA GLU A 43 -17.13 -12.14 13.88
C GLU A 43 -16.69 -10.69 13.61
N PHE A 44 -15.38 -10.43 13.56
CA PHE A 44 -14.86 -9.10 13.23
C PHE A 44 -15.14 -8.71 11.77
N ALA A 45 -15.17 -9.67 10.85
CA ALA A 45 -15.55 -9.39 9.46
C ALA A 45 -17.05 -9.09 9.36
N VAL A 46 -17.88 -9.74 10.18
CA VAL A 46 -19.31 -9.43 10.29
C VAL A 46 -19.51 -8.01 10.84
N GLU A 47 -18.87 -7.66 11.96
CA GLU A 47 -18.93 -6.30 12.53
C GLU A 47 -18.47 -5.23 11.51
N ALA A 48 -17.40 -5.52 10.74
CA ALA A 48 -16.91 -4.61 9.71
C ALA A 48 -17.87 -4.48 8.52
N ALA A 49 -18.47 -5.59 8.08
CA ALA A 49 -19.47 -5.58 7.01
C ALA A 49 -20.70 -4.76 7.42
N GLU A 50 -21.14 -4.87 8.68
CA GLU A 50 -22.22 -4.04 9.23
C GLU A 50 -21.91 -2.55 9.20
N ALA A 51 -20.70 -2.16 9.61
CA ALA A 51 -20.29 -0.75 9.60
C ALA A 51 -20.35 -0.18 8.17
N ILE A 52 -19.89 -0.94 7.17
CA ILE A 52 -19.90 -0.55 5.76
C ILE A 52 -21.34 -0.48 5.22
N ILE A 53 -22.16 -1.50 5.49
CA ILE A 53 -23.57 -1.52 5.06
C ILE A 53 -24.34 -0.36 5.68
N SER A 54 -24.15 -0.08 6.98
CA SER A 54 -24.78 1.06 7.65
C SER A 54 -24.35 2.40 7.05
N ALA A 55 -23.08 2.53 6.64
CA ALA A 55 -22.62 3.73 5.94
C ALA A 55 -23.26 3.88 4.55
N LEU A 56 -23.44 2.79 3.80
CA LEU A 56 -24.15 2.79 2.52
C LEU A 56 -25.64 3.15 2.69
N GLU A 57 -26.30 2.60 3.72
CA GLU A 57 -27.69 2.90 4.06
C GLU A 57 -27.90 4.39 4.39
N LYS A 58 -26.97 5.00 5.14
CA LYS A 58 -26.99 6.45 5.44
C LYS A 58 -26.86 7.32 4.18
N GLU A 59 -26.27 6.77 3.12
CA GLU A 59 -26.18 7.40 1.80
C GLU A 59 -27.34 7.04 0.86
N GLY A 60 -28.31 6.26 1.35
CA GLY A 60 -29.51 5.86 0.62
C GLY A 60 -29.32 4.64 -0.29
N VAL A 61 -28.25 3.86 -0.12
CA VAL A 61 -27.93 2.69 -0.95
C VAL A 61 -28.07 1.42 -0.13
N TYR A 62 -29.14 0.65 -0.34
CA TYR A 62 -29.45 -0.54 0.45
C TYR A 62 -30.13 -1.68 -0.32
N LYS A 63 -30.85 -1.38 -1.42
CA LYS A 63 -31.50 -2.39 -2.27
C LYS A 63 -30.52 -3.10 -3.19
N SER A 64 -29.46 -2.41 -3.59
CA SER A 64 -28.42 -2.90 -4.50
C SER A 64 -27.19 -3.44 -3.79
N VAL A 65 -27.22 -3.56 -2.45
CA VAL A 65 -26.11 -4.05 -1.64
C VAL A 65 -26.26 -5.54 -1.36
N TYR A 66 -25.16 -6.29 -1.39
CA TYR A 66 -25.14 -7.68 -0.98
C TYR A 66 -23.79 -8.05 -0.36
N ALA A 67 -23.79 -9.06 0.50
CA ALA A 67 -22.58 -9.56 1.17
C ALA A 67 -22.28 -10.99 0.74
N LEU A 68 -21.01 -11.30 0.53
CA LEU A 68 -20.55 -12.64 0.18
C LEU A 68 -19.41 -13.07 1.10
N TRP A 69 -19.57 -14.20 1.79
CA TRP A 69 -18.46 -14.87 2.49
C TRP A 69 -17.60 -15.63 1.49
N SER A 70 -16.31 -15.33 1.42
CA SER A 70 -15.37 -15.94 0.47
C SER A 70 -14.64 -17.18 1.01
N GLY A 71 -14.75 -17.44 2.31
CA GLY A 71 -14.05 -18.50 3.03
C GLY A 71 -13.21 -17.97 4.19
N GLU A 72 -12.52 -16.85 3.98
CA GLU A 72 -11.67 -16.18 4.98
C GLU A 72 -12.03 -14.70 5.16
N GLY A 73 -13.13 -14.25 4.57
CA GLY A 73 -13.52 -12.85 4.59
C GLY A 73 -14.92 -12.60 4.04
N ILE A 74 -15.37 -11.36 4.14
CA ILE A 74 -16.64 -10.88 3.57
C ILE A 74 -16.35 -9.84 2.49
N HIS A 75 -17.01 -10.00 1.36
CA HIS A 75 -17.07 -8.97 0.33
C HIS A 75 -18.43 -8.29 0.45
N VAL A 76 -18.46 -7.02 0.86
CA VAL A 76 -19.65 -6.19 0.68
C VAL A 76 -19.60 -5.62 -0.72
N ARG A 77 -20.67 -5.75 -1.50
CA ARG A 77 -20.71 -5.36 -2.92
C ARG A 77 -21.93 -4.51 -3.21
N ILE A 78 -21.78 -3.59 -4.17
CA ILE A 78 -22.89 -2.82 -4.74
C ILE A 78 -23.09 -3.32 -6.17
N ASN A 79 -24.32 -3.64 -6.55
CA ASN A 79 -24.62 -4.00 -7.93
C ASN A 79 -24.29 -2.80 -8.84
N GLU A 80 -23.47 -3.04 -9.86
CA GLU A 80 -22.96 -2.04 -10.80
C GLU A 80 -24.07 -1.27 -11.54
N ARG A 81 -25.25 -1.87 -11.70
CA ARG A 81 -26.38 -1.26 -12.42
C ARG A 81 -27.09 -0.19 -11.60
N ALA A 82 -26.77 -0.08 -10.30
CA ALA A 82 -27.23 1.01 -9.46
C ALA A 82 -26.41 2.29 -9.64
N LEU A 83 -25.22 2.20 -10.24
CA LEU A 83 -24.32 3.32 -10.48
C LEU A 83 -24.72 4.12 -11.74
N PRO A 84 -24.37 5.41 -11.79
CA PRO A 84 -24.56 6.21 -12.99
C PRO A 84 -23.67 5.71 -14.15
N PRO A 85 -24.07 5.97 -15.41
CA PRO A 85 -23.18 5.79 -16.55
C PRO A 85 -21.98 6.73 -16.46
N GLY A 86 -20.85 6.38 -17.10
CA GLY A 86 -19.66 7.23 -17.10
C GLY A 86 -18.37 6.41 -17.12
N GLU A 87 -17.42 6.75 -16.24
CA GLU A 87 -16.14 6.06 -16.04
C GLU A 87 -16.30 4.97 -14.95
N PRO A 88 -16.63 3.70 -15.26
CA PRO A 88 -17.15 2.77 -14.25
C PRO A 88 -16.13 2.42 -13.15
N VAL A 89 -14.87 2.19 -13.53
CA VAL A 89 -13.78 1.87 -12.59
C VAL A 89 -13.52 3.06 -11.65
N LYS A 90 -13.45 4.27 -12.20
CA LYS A 90 -13.21 5.50 -11.42
C LYS A 90 -14.35 5.77 -10.44
N THR A 91 -15.59 5.60 -10.89
CA THR A 91 -16.78 5.72 -10.03
C THR A 91 -16.75 4.68 -8.91
N ALA A 92 -16.41 3.43 -9.20
CA ALA A 92 -16.26 2.40 -8.18
C ALA A 92 -15.16 2.73 -7.17
N GLN A 93 -13.99 3.18 -7.63
CA GLN A 93 -12.90 3.66 -6.75
C GLN A 93 -13.35 4.81 -5.86
N ALA A 94 -14.10 5.76 -6.41
CA ALA A 94 -14.65 6.89 -5.68
C ALA A 94 -15.59 6.44 -4.56
N VAL A 95 -16.57 5.61 -4.90
CA VAL A 95 -17.58 5.12 -3.96
C VAL A 95 -16.93 4.33 -2.82
N VAL A 96 -16.03 3.40 -3.13
CA VAL A 96 -15.36 2.59 -2.12
C VAL A 96 -14.54 3.45 -1.16
N ARG A 97 -13.71 4.37 -1.69
CA ARG A 97 -12.91 5.26 -0.84
C ARG A 97 -13.75 6.21 -0.01
N TYR A 98 -14.82 6.75 -0.58
CA TYR A 98 -15.75 7.61 0.15
C TYR A 98 -16.34 6.86 1.34
N VAL A 99 -16.90 5.66 1.13
CA VAL A 99 -17.54 4.88 2.20
C VAL A 99 -16.53 4.46 3.26
N LEU A 100 -15.34 3.97 2.86
CA LEU A 100 -14.27 3.65 3.80
C LEU A 100 -13.80 4.86 4.62
N SER A 101 -13.82 6.07 4.04
CA SER A 101 -13.51 7.29 4.78
C SER A 101 -14.52 7.58 5.89
N LYS A 102 -15.81 7.25 5.67
CA LYS A 102 -16.88 7.44 6.66
C LYS A 102 -16.87 6.38 7.75
N THR A 103 -16.32 5.19 7.50
CA THR A 103 -16.24 4.08 8.47
C THR A 103 -14.86 3.91 9.11
N ARG A 104 -13.86 4.71 8.72
CA ARG A 104 -12.47 4.57 9.16
C ARG A 104 -12.31 4.34 10.66
N GLY A 105 -12.91 5.17 11.50
CA GLY A 105 -12.74 5.08 12.95
C GLY A 105 -13.28 3.77 13.54
N GLU A 106 -14.43 3.29 13.05
CA GLU A 106 -15.02 2.02 13.46
C GLU A 106 -14.17 0.84 13.00
N LEU A 107 -13.70 0.86 11.74
CA LEU A 107 -12.86 -0.20 11.17
C LEU A 107 -11.48 -0.26 11.84
N GLU A 108 -10.85 0.87 12.16
CA GLU A 108 -9.58 0.93 12.89
C GLU A 108 -9.71 0.33 14.29
N GLU A 109 -10.82 0.61 14.98
CA GLU A 109 -11.10 0.03 16.29
C GLU A 109 -11.32 -1.48 16.21
N LEU A 110 -12.06 -1.96 15.21
CA LEU A 110 -12.25 -3.40 14.97
C LEU A 110 -10.93 -4.10 14.64
N ALA A 111 -10.09 -3.48 13.78
CA ALA A 111 -8.76 -4.00 13.46
C ALA A 111 -7.90 -4.13 14.73
N ARG A 112 -7.92 -3.12 15.61
CA ARG A 112 -7.22 -3.15 16.91
C ARG A 112 -7.75 -4.24 17.83
N ARG A 113 -9.08 -4.34 18.01
CA ARG A 113 -9.72 -5.38 18.84
C ARG A 113 -9.45 -6.80 18.33
N SER A 114 -9.35 -6.97 17.01
CA SER A 114 -9.00 -8.25 16.39
C SER A 114 -7.52 -8.64 16.55
N GLY A 115 -6.67 -7.76 17.10
CA GLY A 115 -5.22 -7.96 17.16
C GLY A 115 -4.55 -7.92 15.79
N GLY A 116 -5.08 -7.12 14.85
CA GLY A 116 -4.58 -6.97 13.48
C GLY A 116 -4.95 -8.11 12.53
N ALA A 117 -5.93 -8.95 12.90
CA ALA A 117 -6.41 -10.02 12.03
C ALA A 117 -7.36 -9.49 10.94
N LEU A 118 -8.18 -8.49 11.27
CA LEU A 118 -9.08 -7.84 10.34
C LEU A 118 -8.33 -6.83 9.46
N LYS A 119 -8.53 -6.92 8.14
CA LYS A 119 -8.08 -5.94 7.15
C LYS A 119 -9.23 -5.58 6.23
N VAL A 120 -9.33 -4.32 5.87
CA VAL A 120 -10.31 -3.85 4.89
C VAL A 120 -9.56 -3.08 3.81
N GLU A 121 -9.66 -3.55 2.56
CA GLU A 121 -8.88 -3.01 1.45
C GLU A 121 -9.78 -2.44 0.33
N ASP A 122 -9.32 -1.38 -0.34
CA ASP A 122 -10.01 -0.69 -1.45
C ASP A 122 -9.53 -1.19 -2.82
N LEU A 123 -9.48 -2.52 -3.01
CA LEU A 123 -8.81 -3.18 -4.15
C LEU A 123 -9.56 -3.07 -5.49
N ILE A 124 -9.77 -1.85 -5.96
CA ILE A 124 -10.44 -1.58 -7.23
C ILE A 124 -9.42 -1.41 -8.36
N ASP A 125 -9.29 -2.45 -9.18
CA ASP A 125 -8.45 -2.53 -10.37
C ASP A 125 -9.27 -3.07 -11.57
N PRO A 126 -9.05 -2.59 -12.83
CA PRO A 126 -9.77 -3.04 -14.02
C PRO A 126 -9.81 -4.56 -14.24
N LYS A 127 -8.76 -5.28 -13.83
CA LYS A 127 -8.58 -6.72 -14.02
C LYS A 127 -8.86 -7.52 -12.75
N ARG A 128 -9.42 -6.88 -11.72
CA ARG A 128 -9.80 -7.55 -10.48
C ARG A 128 -10.84 -8.64 -10.78
N VAL A 129 -10.67 -9.76 -10.11
CA VAL A 129 -11.61 -10.87 -10.12
C VAL A 129 -12.08 -11.18 -8.71
N PHE A 130 -13.25 -11.76 -8.59
CA PHE A 130 -13.83 -12.24 -7.35
C PHE A 130 -14.06 -13.73 -7.39
N THR A 131 -14.00 -14.38 -6.24
CA THR A 131 -14.56 -15.72 -6.08
C THR A 131 -16.03 -15.70 -6.47
N ALA A 132 -16.39 -16.54 -7.44
CA ALA A 132 -17.76 -16.69 -7.89
C ALA A 132 -18.58 -17.37 -6.79
N PRO A 133 -19.82 -16.92 -6.51
CA PRO A 133 -20.69 -17.58 -5.54
C PRO A 133 -20.80 -19.08 -5.83
N LEU A 134 -20.89 -19.88 -4.77
CA LEU A 134 -20.92 -21.35 -4.77
C LEU A 134 -19.63 -22.04 -5.24
N SER A 135 -18.56 -21.30 -5.53
CA SER A 135 -17.22 -21.89 -5.71
C SER A 135 -16.66 -22.38 -4.38
N LEU A 136 -15.90 -23.47 -4.40
CA LEU A 136 -15.17 -23.91 -3.21
C LEU A 136 -13.93 -23.02 -2.98
N HIS A 137 -13.59 -22.82 -1.72
CA HIS A 137 -12.34 -22.20 -1.31
C HIS A 137 -11.16 -23.06 -1.79
N ARG A 138 -10.04 -22.39 -2.12
CA ARG A 138 -8.84 -23.04 -2.67
C ARG A 138 -8.28 -24.14 -1.76
N GLU A 139 -8.35 -23.91 -0.45
CA GLU A 139 -7.71 -24.74 0.58
C GLU A 139 -8.70 -25.25 1.63
N LEU A 140 -9.78 -24.50 1.89
CA LEU A 140 -10.74 -24.85 2.93
C LEU A 140 -11.92 -25.62 2.32
N ASP A 141 -12.61 -26.41 3.13
CA ASP A 141 -13.84 -27.09 2.73
C ASP A 141 -15.07 -26.22 2.99
N TYR A 142 -15.02 -25.00 2.45
CA TYR A 142 -16.09 -24.01 2.47
C TYR A 142 -16.38 -23.54 1.06
N ALA A 143 -17.64 -23.24 0.78
CA ALA A 143 -18.10 -22.60 -0.44
C ALA A 143 -18.31 -21.10 -0.22
N ALA A 144 -18.13 -20.31 -1.28
CA ALA A 144 -18.46 -18.91 -1.26
C ALA A 144 -19.98 -18.71 -1.20
N VAL A 145 -20.53 -18.04 -0.19
CA VAL A 145 -21.98 -17.92 0.02
C VAL A 145 -22.42 -16.46 0.14
N CYS A 146 -23.54 -16.09 -0.51
CA CYS A 146 -24.21 -14.82 -0.24
C CYS A 146 -24.87 -14.91 1.14
N ILE A 147 -24.63 -13.90 1.98
CA ILE A 147 -25.27 -13.77 3.29
C ILE A 147 -26.49 -12.84 3.14
N PRO A 148 -27.71 -13.25 3.55
CA PRO A 148 -28.84 -12.33 3.65
C PRO A 148 -28.52 -11.20 4.62
N LEU A 149 -28.64 -9.94 4.17
CA LEU A 149 -28.19 -8.78 4.98
C LEU A 149 -28.95 -8.66 6.32
N ASN A 150 -30.23 -9.05 6.34
CA ASN A 150 -31.06 -9.09 7.55
C ASN A 150 -30.65 -10.19 8.55
N GLU A 151 -29.83 -11.16 8.13
CA GLU A 151 -29.32 -12.26 8.95
C GLU A 151 -27.80 -12.18 9.15
N LEU A 152 -27.16 -11.07 8.77
CA LEU A 152 -25.71 -10.89 8.82
C LEU A 152 -25.14 -11.16 10.24
N ARG A 153 -25.83 -10.72 11.30
CA ARG A 153 -25.46 -11.00 12.71
C ARG A 153 -25.54 -12.47 13.11
N SER A 154 -26.37 -13.24 12.42
CA SER A 154 -26.61 -14.66 12.69
C SER A 154 -25.77 -15.57 11.80
N PHE A 155 -24.97 -14.99 10.90
CA PHE A 155 -24.02 -15.73 10.09
C PHE A 155 -23.05 -16.52 10.98
N SER A 156 -22.62 -17.68 10.49
CA SER A 156 -21.43 -18.37 10.99
C SER A 156 -20.78 -19.11 9.82
N PRO A 157 -19.47 -19.45 9.90
CA PRO A 157 -18.80 -20.20 8.82
C PRO A 157 -19.48 -21.54 8.46
N ASP A 158 -20.28 -22.12 9.36
CA ASP A 158 -21.03 -23.34 9.07
C ASP A 158 -22.01 -23.19 7.90
N TRP A 159 -22.49 -21.98 7.63
CA TRP A 159 -23.35 -21.67 6.48
C TRP A 159 -22.65 -21.94 5.15
N ALA A 160 -21.32 -21.88 5.15
CA ALA A 160 -20.49 -22.10 3.97
C ALA A 160 -20.10 -23.58 3.79
N ARG A 161 -20.51 -24.51 4.67
CA ARG A 161 -20.20 -25.94 4.50
C ARG A 161 -20.89 -26.50 3.24
N PRO A 162 -20.16 -27.14 2.32
CA PRO A 162 -20.73 -27.66 1.06
C PRO A 162 -21.91 -28.62 1.26
N THR A 163 -21.96 -29.34 2.39
CA THR A 163 -23.00 -30.32 2.71
C THR A 163 -24.26 -29.71 3.34
N SER A 164 -24.22 -28.46 3.80
CA SER A 164 -25.31 -27.80 4.53
C SER A 164 -25.36 -26.30 4.25
N LEU A 165 -25.26 -25.95 2.97
CA LEU A 165 -25.04 -24.60 2.52
C LEU A 165 -26.28 -23.70 2.73
N LYS A 166 -26.07 -22.51 3.31
CA LYS A 166 -27.07 -21.43 3.39
C LYS A 166 -26.61 -20.28 2.51
N HIS A 167 -27.40 -19.96 1.49
CA HIS A 167 -27.03 -18.98 0.47
C HIS A 167 -28.25 -18.19 0.00
N ASP A 168 -28.14 -16.86 0.01
CA ASP A 168 -29.14 -15.97 -0.56
C ASP A 168 -29.08 -16.00 -2.10
N ALA A 169 -29.89 -16.85 -2.71
CA ALA A 169 -29.90 -17.05 -4.15
C ALA A 169 -30.34 -15.79 -4.90
N GLY A 170 -29.57 -15.39 -5.90
CA GLY A 170 -29.87 -14.21 -6.72
C GLY A 170 -29.55 -12.88 -6.05
N CYS A 171 -28.85 -12.89 -4.90
CA CYS A 171 -28.44 -11.67 -4.17
C CYS A 171 -27.76 -10.64 -5.10
N TYR A 172 -26.90 -11.13 -5.99
CA TYR A 172 -26.11 -10.38 -6.97
C TYR A 172 -26.93 -9.80 -8.14
N ALA A 173 -28.17 -10.27 -8.35
CA ALA A 173 -29.05 -9.76 -9.40
C ALA A 173 -30.01 -8.67 -8.90
N ARG A 174 -30.10 -8.44 -7.59
CA ARG A 174 -30.97 -7.41 -6.98
C ARG A 174 -30.32 -6.03 -7.13
N TYR A 175 -31.06 -5.09 -7.71
CA TYR A 175 -30.66 -3.69 -7.76
C TYR A 175 -31.87 -2.78 -8.00
N GLU A 176 -31.71 -1.51 -7.64
CA GLU A 176 -32.62 -0.43 -7.99
C GLU A 176 -31.90 0.54 -8.93
N PRO A 177 -32.42 0.76 -10.17
CA PRO A 177 -31.80 1.69 -11.11
C PRO A 177 -31.62 3.08 -10.52
N GLY A 178 -30.40 3.62 -10.59
CA GLY A 178 -30.09 4.96 -10.15
C GLY A 178 -29.96 5.16 -8.63
N GLU A 179 -30.12 4.09 -7.82
CA GLU A 179 -30.04 4.19 -6.35
C GLU A 179 -28.71 4.79 -5.87
N ALA A 180 -27.60 4.44 -6.52
CA ALA A 180 -26.27 4.90 -6.13
C ALA A 180 -25.83 6.18 -6.86
N GLU A 181 -26.69 6.89 -7.60
CA GLU A 181 -26.32 8.12 -8.31
C GLU A 181 -25.88 9.25 -7.37
N ALA A 182 -26.65 9.49 -6.31
CA ALA A 182 -26.34 10.53 -5.33
C ALA A 182 -25.02 10.24 -4.60
N LEU A 183 -24.84 8.98 -4.18
CA LEU A 183 -23.60 8.51 -3.58
C LEU A 183 -22.42 8.67 -4.55
N ALA A 184 -22.54 8.19 -5.78
CA ALA A 184 -21.50 8.29 -6.80
C ALA A 184 -21.12 9.74 -7.09
N LYS A 185 -22.09 10.66 -7.16
CA LYS A 185 -21.84 12.09 -7.37
C LYS A 185 -21.08 12.72 -6.20
N LYS A 186 -21.49 12.46 -4.95
CA LYS A 186 -20.77 12.92 -3.75
C LYS A 186 -19.35 12.36 -3.72
N ALA A 187 -19.24 11.04 -3.92
CA ALA A 187 -17.98 10.34 -3.92
C ALA A 187 -17.04 10.89 -4.99
N LEU A 188 -17.50 11.08 -6.24
CA LEU A 188 -16.70 11.65 -7.33
C LEU A 188 -16.27 13.10 -7.08
N ALA A 189 -17.07 13.89 -6.37
CA ALA A 189 -16.70 15.25 -5.99
C ALA A 189 -15.57 15.28 -4.94
N GLU A 190 -15.57 14.31 -4.01
CA GLU A 190 -14.49 14.13 -3.02
C GLU A 190 -13.30 13.33 -3.60
N TYR A 191 -13.55 12.55 -4.65
CA TYR A 191 -12.57 11.72 -5.34
C TYR A 191 -11.75 12.57 -6.29
N ALA A 192 -10.81 13.30 -5.71
CA ALA A 192 -9.81 14.01 -6.48
C ALA A 192 -9.01 13.00 -7.34
N PRO A 193 -8.94 13.18 -8.67
CA PRO A 193 -7.94 12.48 -9.46
C PRO A 193 -6.57 12.93 -8.98
N ALA A 194 -5.61 12.01 -8.97
CA ALA A 194 -4.22 12.35 -8.72
C ALA A 194 -3.81 13.54 -9.63
N ARG A 195 -3.60 14.69 -8.98
CA ARG A 195 -3.06 15.99 -9.46
C ARG A 195 -4.04 17.00 -10.07
N ALA A 196 -4.58 17.89 -9.22
CA ALA A 196 -4.48 19.35 -9.40
C ALA A 196 -4.67 20.07 -8.05
N THR A 197 -3.96 21.17 -7.89
CA THR A 197 -3.70 21.97 -6.68
C THR A 197 -4.90 22.66 -6.01
N VAL A 198 -4.83 22.78 -4.66
CA VAL A 198 -5.55 23.66 -3.69
C VAL A 198 -6.99 23.20 -3.35
N ALA A 199 -7.44 22.95 -2.11
CA ALA A 199 -7.03 23.33 -0.76
C ALA A 199 -7.15 22.14 0.23
N ALA A 200 -6.41 22.21 1.33
CA ALA A 200 -6.22 21.16 2.31
C ALA A 200 -7.52 20.73 3.03
N GLU A 201 -7.92 19.46 2.88
CA GLU A 201 -8.40 18.72 4.06
C GLU A 201 -7.22 18.57 5.01
N ARG A 202 -7.36 19.13 6.21
CA ARG A 202 -6.31 19.12 7.24
C ARG A 202 -5.92 17.68 7.55
N ALA A 203 -4.79 17.26 7.01
CA ALA A 203 -4.03 16.18 7.59
C ALA A 203 -3.78 16.50 9.08
N PRO A 204 -3.74 15.48 9.96
CA PRO A 204 -3.45 15.71 11.36
C PRO A 204 -2.14 16.51 11.48
N ALA A 205 -2.13 17.49 12.38
CA ALA A 205 -0.90 18.23 12.64
C ALA A 205 0.18 17.22 13.07
N PRO A 206 1.38 17.28 12.47
CA PRO A 206 2.44 16.36 12.83
C PRO A 206 2.77 16.51 14.31
N LYS A 207 2.87 15.40 15.03
CA LYS A 207 3.17 15.41 16.47
C LYS A 207 4.62 15.79 16.76
N ALA A 208 5.53 15.56 15.80
CA ALA A 208 6.96 15.85 15.86
C ALA A 208 7.57 15.78 14.44
N GLU A 209 8.87 16.11 14.30
CA GLU A 209 9.65 15.77 13.09
C GLU A 209 10.06 14.29 13.10
N ILE A 210 10.23 13.70 11.92
CA ILE A 210 10.71 12.31 11.80
C ILE A 210 12.18 12.25 12.21
N PRO A 211 12.60 11.32 13.09
CA PRO A 211 14.00 11.26 13.50
C PRO A 211 14.91 10.86 12.34
N ARG A 212 16.15 11.39 12.33
CA ARG A 212 17.12 11.24 11.23
C ARG A 212 17.38 9.79 10.80
N PHE A 213 17.39 8.86 11.75
CA PHE A 213 17.57 7.44 11.44
C PHE A 213 16.43 6.93 10.55
N GLN A 214 15.18 7.24 10.91
CA GLN A 214 14.00 6.89 10.13
C GLN A 214 14.00 7.57 8.77
N VAL A 215 14.39 8.85 8.69
CA VAL A 215 14.54 9.56 7.40
C VAL A 215 15.61 8.89 6.51
N MET A 216 16.75 8.51 7.09
CA MET A 216 17.81 7.81 6.36
C MET A 216 17.33 6.45 5.83
N ALA A 217 16.68 5.66 6.69
CA ALA A 217 16.18 4.34 6.32
C ALA A 217 15.13 4.44 5.21
N LEU A 218 14.18 5.37 5.36
CA LEU A 218 13.11 5.65 4.41
C LEU A 218 13.66 6.07 3.05
N LEU A 219 14.56 7.06 3.01
CA LEU A 219 15.09 7.58 1.76
C LEU A 219 15.99 6.58 1.04
N GLN A 220 16.76 5.77 1.76
CA GLN A 220 17.55 4.70 1.16
C GLN A 220 16.68 3.54 0.64
N ALA A 221 15.58 3.22 1.34
CA ALA A 221 14.59 2.27 0.83
C ALA A 221 13.93 2.80 -0.46
N ALA A 222 13.46 4.06 -0.45
CA ALA A 222 12.90 4.70 -1.64
C ALA A 222 13.90 4.75 -2.79
N ARG A 223 15.18 5.05 -2.52
CA ARG A 223 16.28 5.01 -3.51
C ARG A 223 16.43 3.63 -4.15
N TYR A 224 16.46 2.57 -3.35
CA TYR A 224 16.56 1.21 -3.86
C TYR A 224 15.32 0.87 -4.71
N TYR A 225 14.13 1.18 -4.20
CA TYR A 225 12.87 0.91 -4.89
C TYR A 225 12.80 1.63 -6.25
N VAL A 226 13.17 2.91 -6.32
CA VAL A 226 13.21 3.69 -7.57
C VAL A 226 14.21 3.12 -8.57
N LEU A 227 15.35 2.60 -8.12
CA LEU A 227 16.38 2.06 -9.01
C LEU A 227 16.08 0.62 -9.47
N TYR A 228 15.44 -0.20 -8.63
CA TYR A 228 15.42 -1.66 -8.81
C TYR A 228 14.03 -2.31 -8.64
N GLY A 229 13.02 -1.59 -8.15
CA GLY A 229 11.60 -2.02 -8.13
C GLY A 229 11.20 -3.07 -7.07
N ASP A 230 12.15 -3.64 -6.33
CA ASP A 230 11.88 -4.67 -5.32
C ASP A 230 11.70 -4.05 -3.93
N LEU A 231 10.47 -4.12 -3.39
CA LEU A 231 10.08 -3.48 -2.13
C LEU A 231 10.69 -4.17 -0.90
N ASP A 232 10.79 -5.49 -0.90
CA ASP A 232 11.35 -6.24 0.23
C ASP A 232 12.85 -5.98 0.35
N LYS A 233 13.55 -5.99 -0.77
CA LYS A 233 14.96 -5.59 -0.82
C LYS A 233 15.13 -4.10 -0.55
N ALA A 234 14.19 -3.25 -0.92
CA ALA A 234 14.23 -1.83 -0.56
C ALA A 234 14.18 -1.62 0.96
N LYS A 235 13.24 -2.25 1.66
CA LYS A 235 13.14 -2.20 3.12
C LYS A 235 14.42 -2.74 3.79
N SER A 236 14.91 -3.88 3.30
CA SER A 236 16.16 -4.49 3.76
C SER A 236 17.36 -3.54 3.57
N PHE A 237 17.50 -2.95 2.39
CA PHE A 237 18.57 -2.01 2.04
C PHE A 237 18.49 -0.74 2.89
N GLY A 238 17.31 -0.14 2.99
CA GLY A 238 17.08 1.09 3.74
C GLY A 238 17.49 0.95 5.21
N LEU A 239 17.01 -0.10 5.87
CA LEU A 239 17.39 -0.38 7.26
C LEU A 239 18.90 -0.64 7.39
N ASN A 240 19.46 -1.45 6.49
CA ASN A 240 20.89 -1.77 6.49
C ASN A 240 21.77 -0.52 6.39
N ARG A 241 21.45 0.39 5.46
CA ARG A 241 22.19 1.65 5.27
C ARG A 241 22.03 2.60 6.45
N ALA A 242 20.84 2.71 7.04
CA ALA A 242 20.65 3.53 8.23
C ALA A 242 21.48 3.05 9.42
N ILE A 243 21.54 1.73 9.66
CA ILE A 243 22.39 1.14 10.69
C ILE A 243 23.87 1.39 10.39
N PHE A 244 24.29 1.19 9.13
CA PHE A 244 25.67 1.46 8.70
C PHE A 244 26.11 2.89 8.99
N TYR A 245 25.31 3.89 8.59
CA TYR A 245 25.66 5.29 8.79
C TYR A 245 25.59 5.72 10.26
N ALA A 246 24.67 5.14 11.05
CA ALA A 246 24.64 5.34 12.50
C ALA A 246 25.93 4.82 13.14
N TRP A 247 26.35 3.59 12.81
CA TRP A 247 27.59 3.00 13.30
C TRP A 247 28.83 3.81 12.87
N ALA A 248 28.93 4.17 11.58
CA ALA A 248 30.06 4.93 11.05
C ALA A 248 30.22 6.31 11.71
N LYS A 249 29.12 6.94 12.13
CA LYS A 249 29.16 8.21 12.87
C LYS A 249 29.73 8.06 14.29
N HIS A 250 29.42 6.96 14.98
CA HIS A 250 29.87 6.72 16.36
C HIS A 250 31.28 6.14 16.46
N TYR A 251 31.70 5.36 15.45
CA TYR A 251 32.99 4.65 15.47
C TYR A 251 34.00 5.15 14.41
N GLY A 252 33.59 6.01 13.47
CA GLY A 252 34.45 6.56 12.42
C GLY A 252 35.14 7.90 12.75
N GLY A 253 34.81 8.52 13.89
CA GLY A 253 35.32 9.84 14.30
C GLY A 253 36.74 9.85 14.89
N GLY A 254 37.39 8.69 15.03
CA GLY A 254 38.70 8.57 15.66
C GLY A 254 39.70 7.81 14.79
N ARG A 255 40.19 8.47 13.73
CA ARG A 255 41.50 8.27 13.04
C ARG A 255 41.40 8.64 11.55
N ALA A 256 41.30 9.93 11.28
CA ALA A 256 41.89 10.49 10.06
C ALA A 256 43.41 10.52 10.27
N GLY A 257 44.08 9.39 10.03
CA GLY A 257 45.51 9.28 10.28
C GLY A 257 46.05 7.85 10.39
N ALA A 258 45.76 6.99 9.43
CA ALA A 258 46.62 5.85 9.08
C ALA A 258 46.21 5.32 7.71
N ARG A 259 47.14 5.40 6.75
CA ARG A 259 47.07 4.64 5.50
C ARG A 259 47.08 3.14 5.82
N GLY A 260 46.34 2.37 5.02
CA GLY A 260 46.61 0.95 4.80
C GLY A 260 45.95 -0.02 5.79
N SER A 261 45.25 -1.00 5.21
CA SER A 261 44.88 -2.32 5.76
C SER A 261 44.91 -2.51 7.29
N ALA A 262 43.74 -2.68 7.91
CA ALA A 262 43.54 -3.61 9.02
C ALA A 262 42.06 -3.64 9.42
N VAL A 263 41.30 -4.57 8.84
CA VAL A 263 40.20 -5.22 9.58
C VAL A 263 40.44 -6.72 9.44
N ALA A 264 41.41 -7.18 10.21
CA ALA A 264 41.57 -8.58 10.54
C ALA A 264 41.29 -8.76 12.04
N THR A 265 40.36 -9.67 12.31
CA THR A 265 40.25 -10.55 13.49
C THR A 265 39.94 -9.99 14.89
N ALA A 266 38.72 -10.29 15.33
CA ALA A 266 38.39 -10.91 16.62
C ALA A 266 37.02 -11.63 16.46
N THR A 267 37.00 -12.83 15.88
CA THR A 267 36.83 -14.16 16.52
C THR A 267 35.51 -14.37 17.27
N GLY A 268 34.69 -15.28 16.73
CA GLY A 268 33.42 -15.77 17.28
C GLY A 268 32.60 -16.50 16.20
N GLU A 269 33.01 -17.72 15.90
CA GLU A 269 32.50 -18.78 15.00
C GLU A 269 31.04 -18.74 14.50
N ALA A 270 30.88 -18.80 13.16
CA ALA A 270 30.01 -19.72 12.42
C ALA A 270 30.31 -19.58 10.91
N GLY A 271 30.50 -20.70 10.21
CA GLY A 271 30.90 -20.75 8.80
C GLY A 271 29.83 -20.20 7.84
N GLY A 272 30.29 -19.55 6.78
CA GLY A 272 29.49 -19.03 5.67
C GLY A 272 30.23 -17.91 4.96
N GLY A 273 30.60 -18.10 3.70
CA GLY A 273 31.30 -17.09 2.91
C GLY A 273 30.52 -15.77 2.90
N LYS A 274 31.13 -14.68 3.37
CA LYS A 274 30.46 -13.36 3.35
C LYS A 274 30.41 -12.85 1.92
N LYS A 275 29.26 -12.99 1.26
CA LYS A 275 29.02 -12.46 -0.09
C LYS A 275 28.74 -10.96 -0.03
N PHE A 276 29.35 -10.22 -0.95
CA PHE A 276 29.15 -8.79 -1.11
C PHE A 276 28.67 -8.49 -2.52
N VAL A 277 27.80 -7.49 -2.64
CA VAL A 277 27.31 -6.97 -3.92
C VAL A 277 27.49 -5.46 -3.96
N GLU A 278 27.63 -4.92 -5.16
CA GLU A 278 27.60 -3.48 -5.39
C GLU A 278 26.18 -3.04 -5.74
N VAL A 279 25.62 -2.15 -4.93
CA VAL A 279 24.25 -1.66 -5.08
C VAL A 279 24.27 -0.16 -4.82
N ALA A 280 23.76 0.61 -5.79
CA ALA A 280 23.73 2.07 -5.74
C ALA A 280 25.08 2.71 -5.32
N GLY A 281 26.18 2.20 -5.91
CA GLY A 281 27.53 2.69 -5.66
C GLY A 281 28.08 2.36 -4.26
N GLU A 282 27.49 1.38 -3.59
CA GLU A 282 27.90 0.92 -2.26
C GLU A 282 28.15 -0.60 -2.26
N ARG A 283 29.25 -1.03 -1.64
CA ARG A 283 29.51 -2.45 -1.40
C ARG A 283 28.81 -2.90 -0.13
N VAL A 284 27.83 -3.80 -0.25
CA VAL A 284 26.98 -4.24 0.85
C VAL A 284 27.04 -5.76 0.99
N GLN A 285 27.09 -6.25 2.23
CA GLN A 285 27.00 -7.68 2.49
C GLN A 285 25.57 -8.16 2.21
N ILE A 286 25.45 -9.34 1.61
CA ILE A 286 24.17 -10.03 1.45
C ILE A 286 24.23 -11.39 2.15
N ASP A 287 23.06 -11.81 2.59
CA ASP A 287 22.81 -13.17 3.01
C ASP A 287 22.57 -14.05 1.77
N GLU A 288 23.31 -15.16 1.64
CA GLU A 288 23.25 -15.99 0.43
C GLU A 288 21.94 -16.78 0.33
N GLU A 289 21.33 -17.14 1.46
CA GLU A 289 20.11 -17.93 1.50
C GLU A 289 18.88 -17.09 1.16
N THR A 290 18.78 -15.89 1.74
CA THR A 290 17.61 -15.01 1.59
C THR A 290 17.78 -13.94 0.52
N GLY A 291 19.01 -13.65 0.10
CA GLY A 291 19.32 -12.54 -0.82
C GLY A 291 19.11 -11.15 -0.22
N LEU A 292 18.84 -11.06 1.09
CA LEU A 292 18.63 -9.81 1.81
C LEU A 292 19.97 -9.16 2.19
N PHE A 293 19.94 -7.84 2.41
CA PHE A 293 21.12 -7.10 2.86
C PHE A 293 21.40 -7.40 4.33
N ALA A 294 22.65 -7.74 4.62
CA ALA A 294 23.08 -8.19 5.93
C ALA A 294 24.10 -7.23 6.55
N MET A 295 24.17 -7.23 7.87
CA MET A 295 25.21 -6.54 8.62
C MET A 295 25.68 -7.44 9.76
N GLY A 296 27.00 -7.66 9.87
CA GLY A 296 27.56 -8.54 10.90
C GLY A 296 27.07 -9.98 10.80
N GLY A 297 26.69 -10.45 9.61
CA GLY A 297 26.13 -11.80 9.40
C GLY A 297 24.65 -11.96 9.72
N LYS A 298 23.93 -10.88 10.07
CA LYS A 298 22.48 -10.91 10.28
C LYS A 298 21.76 -10.25 9.10
N PRO A 299 20.81 -10.93 8.43
CA PRO A 299 19.99 -10.33 7.39
C PRO A 299 19.01 -9.32 7.99
N GLN A 300 18.87 -8.15 7.36
CA GLN A 300 17.90 -7.14 7.74
C GLN A 300 16.58 -7.41 7.02
N ARG A 301 15.59 -7.96 7.73
CA ARG A 301 14.33 -8.39 7.11
C ARG A 301 13.39 -7.20 6.90
N PRO A 302 12.47 -7.27 5.92
CA PRO A 302 11.39 -6.29 5.77
C PRO A 302 10.62 -6.04 7.08
N ALA A 303 10.35 -7.10 7.85
CA ALA A 303 9.69 -7.00 9.15
C ALA A 303 10.51 -6.22 10.20
N ASP A 304 11.85 -6.23 10.12
CA ASP A 304 12.70 -5.43 11.00
C ASP A 304 12.62 -3.94 10.63
N TYR A 305 12.54 -3.63 9.33
CA TYR A 305 12.29 -2.27 8.86
C TYR A 305 10.92 -1.78 9.35
N ASP A 306 9.89 -2.62 9.26
CA ASP A 306 8.54 -2.25 9.71
C ASP A 306 8.52 -1.94 11.22
N ARG A 307 9.21 -2.76 12.03
CA ARG A 307 9.35 -2.55 13.47
C ARG A 307 10.14 -1.28 13.82
N GLU A 308 11.25 -1.01 13.13
CA GLU A 308 12.17 0.08 13.51
C GLU A 308 11.87 1.44 12.83
N VAL A 309 11.18 1.41 11.69
CA VAL A 309 10.97 2.56 10.81
C VAL A 309 9.49 2.87 10.65
N VAL A 310 8.70 1.92 10.14
CA VAL A 310 7.29 2.15 9.80
C VAL A 310 6.52 2.60 11.04
N TRP A 311 6.55 1.82 12.12
CA TRP A 311 5.80 2.13 13.35
C TRP A 311 6.13 3.53 13.91
N LYS A 312 7.41 3.93 13.91
CA LYS A 312 7.83 5.25 14.42
C LYS A 312 7.35 6.39 13.53
N ILE A 313 7.45 6.24 12.21
CA ILE A 313 6.94 7.24 11.26
C ILE A 313 5.42 7.33 11.38
N ASP A 314 4.73 6.19 11.38
CA ASP A 314 3.27 6.11 11.42
C ASP A 314 2.67 6.74 12.68
N SER A 315 3.39 6.64 13.82
CA SER A 315 3.02 7.32 15.06
C SER A 315 3.01 8.87 14.97
N ILE A 316 3.75 9.42 14.01
CA ILE A 316 3.91 10.86 13.76
C ILE A 316 2.98 11.33 12.64
N TYR A 317 2.96 10.60 11.51
CA TYR A 317 2.18 10.89 10.32
C TYR A 317 2.00 9.62 9.47
N PRO A 318 0.85 9.41 8.79
CA PRO A 318 0.56 8.15 8.10
C PRO A 318 1.70 7.69 7.19
N TYR A 319 2.29 6.52 7.48
CA TYR A 319 3.49 6.03 6.81
C TYR A 319 3.31 5.95 5.30
N GLN A 320 2.13 5.53 4.83
CA GLN A 320 1.85 5.43 3.41
C GLN A 320 2.04 6.77 2.68
N ARG A 321 1.56 7.89 3.27
CA ARG A 321 1.76 9.23 2.70
C ARG A 321 3.23 9.65 2.72
N VAL A 322 3.94 9.28 3.78
CA VAL A 322 5.37 9.56 3.92
C VAL A 322 6.19 8.76 2.90
N TRP A 323 5.84 7.49 2.67
CA TRP A 323 6.45 6.61 1.68
C TRP A 323 6.23 7.12 0.26
N GLU A 324 4.99 7.44 -0.11
CA GLU A 324 4.66 8.02 -1.42
C GLU A 324 5.42 9.31 -1.66
N ALA A 325 5.46 10.23 -0.68
CA ALA A 325 6.22 11.46 -0.77
C ALA A 325 7.73 11.21 -0.90
N ALA A 326 8.27 10.18 -0.23
CA ALA A 326 9.68 9.80 -0.34
C ALA A 326 10.02 9.24 -1.72
N VAL A 327 9.16 8.37 -2.27
CA VAL A 327 9.32 7.84 -3.63
C VAL A 327 9.24 8.97 -4.64
N ASP A 328 8.22 9.84 -4.56
CA ASP A 328 8.08 11.01 -5.46
C ASP A 328 9.29 11.94 -5.39
N TYR A 329 9.75 12.25 -4.18
CA TYR A 329 10.92 13.09 -3.95
C TYR A 329 12.19 12.47 -4.56
N VAL A 330 12.48 11.20 -4.26
CA VAL A 330 13.67 10.51 -4.76
C VAL A 330 13.62 10.34 -6.29
N SER A 331 12.44 10.04 -6.85
CA SER A 331 12.23 9.89 -8.30
C SER A 331 12.48 11.18 -9.09
N SER A 332 12.44 12.34 -8.42
CA SER A 332 12.73 13.63 -9.06
C SER A 332 14.21 13.87 -9.34
N PHE A 333 15.11 13.03 -8.81
CA PHE A 333 16.55 13.15 -9.02
C PHE A 333 17.02 12.26 -10.18
N PRO A 334 18.05 12.68 -10.95
CA PRO A 334 18.60 11.87 -12.01
C PRO A 334 19.17 10.55 -11.49
N ARG A 335 19.08 9.50 -12.29
CA ARG A 335 19.62 8.17 -11.95
C ARG A 335 21.07 8.21 -11.47
N GLU A 336 21.93 9.04 -12.09
CA GLU A 336 23.34 9.21 -11.70
C GLU A 336 23.54 9.78 -10.27
N VAL A 337 22.58 10.55 -9.77
CA VAL A 337 22.59 11.04 -8.38
C VAL A 337 22.20 9.91 -7.45
N LEU A 338 21.22 9.11 -7.84
CA LEU A 338 20.74 7.97 -7.07
C LEU A 338 21.72 6.79 -7.08
N GLU A 339 22.50 6.58 -8.13
CA GLU A 339 23.50 5.49 -8.17
C GLU A 339 24.79 5.84 -7.41
N SER A 340 24.99 7.10 -7.03
CA SER A 340 26.18 7.54 -6.30
C SER A 340 25.89 7.79 -4.82
N GLN A 341 26.57 7.06 -3.94
CA GLN A 341 26.46 7.20 -2.49
C GLN A 341 26.65 8.65 -2.00
N SER A 342 27.70 9.31 -2.49
CA SER A 342 28.07 10.67 -2.04
C SER A 342 27.11 11.73 -2.58
N ARG A 343 26.66 11.59 -3.84
CA ARG A 343 25.67 12.50 -4.45
C ARG A 343 24.31 12.32 -3.80
N PHE A 344 23.88 11.08 -3.55
CA PHE A 344 22.65 10.80 -2.83
C PHE A 344 22.66 11.43 -1.43
N TYR A 345 23.73 11.23 -0.67
CA TYR A 345 23.83 11.82 0.67
C TYR A 345 23.72 13.35 0.63
N ARG A 346 24.50 14.02 -0.22
CA ARG A 346 24.57 15.50 -0.25
C ARG A 346 23.35 16.16 -0.90
N ARG A 347 22.81 15.58 -1.97
CA ARG A 347 21.76 16.21 -2.79
C ARG A 347 20.35 15.76 -2.42
N VAL A 348 20.20 14.55 -1.89
CA VAL A 348 18.89 13.95 -1.62
C VAL A 348 18.61 13.91 -0.13
N TYR A 349 19.50 13.30 0.67
CA TYR A 349 19.26 13.10 2.10
C TYR A 349 19.53 14.37 2.94
N GLU A 350 20.73 14.93 2.86
CA GLU A 350 21.19 16.03 3.71
C GLU A 350 20.28 17.27 3.71
N PRO A 351 19.73 17.73 2.57
CA PRO A 351 18.88 18.92 2.52
C PRO A 351 17.57 18.80 3.30
N VAL A 352 17.10 17.57 3.55
CA VAL A 352 15.78 17.30 4.14
C VAL A 352 15.84 16.46 5.41
N ARG A 353 17.04 16.04 5.86
CA ARG A 353 17.21 15.09 6.98
C ARG A 353 16.60 15.52 8.31
N ASP A 354 16.42 16.83 8.50
CA ASP A 354 15.93 17.47 9.73
C ASP A 354 14.51 18.05 9.58
N SER A 355 13.96 18.00 8.37
CA SER A 355 12.71 18.69 8.03
C SER A 355 11.90 17.96 6.96
N PHE A 356 12.15 16.66 6.78
CA PHE A 356 11.55 15.87 5.70
C PHE A 356 10.03 15.96 5.71
N LEU A 357 9.43 15.88 6.90
CA LEU A 357 7.98 15.95 7.05
C LEU A 357 7.46 17.33 6.64
N ARG A 358 8.08 18.41 7.12
CA ARG A 358 7.68 19.78 6.78
C ARG A 358 7.91 20.13 5.31
N ASP A 359 9.10 19.83 4.78
CA ASP A 359 9.55 20.36 3.49
C ASP A 359 9.13 19.46 2.33
N VAL A 360 9.13 18.12 2.52
CA VAL A 360 8.82 17.15 1.46
C VAL A 360 7.37 16.66 1.54
N VAL A 361 6.92 16.24 2.74
CA VAL A 361 5.59 15.61 2.89
C VAL A 361 4.48 16.67 2.95
N LEU A 362 4.69 17.76 3.70
CA LEU A 362 3.71 18.83 3.90
C LEU A 362 3.97 20.06 3.01
N GLY A 363 5.19 20.18 2.46
CA GLY A 363 5.60 21.31 1.64
C GLY A 363 4.90 21.31 0.28
N ARG A 364 4.26 22.43 -0.08
CA ARG A 364 3.73 22.64 -1.44
C ARG A 364 4.89 22.49 -2.43
N ARG A 365 4.76 21.56 -3.39
CA ARG A 365 5.73 21.21 -4.44
C ARG A 365 6.73 22.34 -4.74
N LYS A 366 7.92 22.25 -4.13
CA LYS A 366 9.10 22.86 -4.73
C LYS A 366 9.59 21.88 -5.78
N SER A 367 9.79 22.33 -7.01
CA SER A 367 10.62 21.59 -7.95
C SER A 367 12.01 21.50 -7.34
N TYR A 368 12.40 20.32 -6.87
CA TYR A 368 13.72 20.09 -6.27
C TYR A 368 14.88 20.18 -7.28
N PHE A 369 14.54 20.49 -8.54
CA PHE A 369 15.46 20.82 -9.61
C PHE A 369 15.59 22.35 -9.77
N ASN A 370 16.35 23.00 -8.87
CA ASN A 370 17.17 24.16 -9.23
C ASN A 370 18.16 24.53 -8.11
N GLN A 371 19.29 23.82 -8.04
CA GLN A 371 20.52 24.32 -7.41
C GLN A 371 21.71 23.84 -8.22
N ASP A 372 21.84 24.42 -9.42
CA ASP A 372 23.12 24.60 -10.11
C ASP A 372 22.95 25.84 -11.00
N SER A 373 22.89 27.01 -10.37
CA SER A 373 22.91 28.32 -11.05
C SER A 373 23.78 29.30 -10.30
N SER A 374 24.94 28.83 -9.85
CA SER A 374 26.02 29.71 -9.42
C SER A 374 27.34 29.07 -9.81
N TRP A 375 27.69 29.08 -11.09
CA TRP A 375 29.07 29.24 -11.58
C TRP A 375 29.03 29.48 -13.12
N ARG A 376 29.25 30.76 -13.48
CA ARG A 376 29.80 31.29 -14.75
C ARG A 376 28.96 31.23 -16.03
N PHE A 377 28.25 32.33 -16.29
CA PHE A 377 28.48 33.07 -17.54
C PHE A 377 29.03 34.44 -17.19
N SER A 378 30.36 34.57 -17.21
CA SER A 378 31.01 35.86 -17.36
C SER A 378 31.06 36.15 -18.85
N THR A 379 30.44 37.25 -19.21
CA THR A 379 30.60 38.02 -20.45
C THR A 379 32.04 38.00 -20.96
N TYR A 380 32.21 37.74 -22.27
CA TYR A 380 33.26 38.14 -23.25
C TYR A 380 33.22 37.07 -24.38
N MET A 381 33.06 37.32 -25.68
CA MET A 381 33.28 38.48 -26.54
C MET A 381 32.30 38.46 -27.73
N ARG A 382 31.86 39.65 -28.15
CA ARG A 382 31.75 39.98 -29.58
C ARG A 382 33.12 40.56 -30.00
N THR A 383 33.77 39.88 -30.93
CA THR A 383 34.42 40.39 -32.16
C THR A 383 35.04 39.19 -32.86
#